data_AF-A0A0L6VAM3-F1
#
_entry.id   AF-A0A0L6VAM3-F1
#
_cell.length_a   1.000
_cell.length_b   1.000
_cell.length_c   1.000
_cell.angle_alpha   90.00
_cell.angle_beta   90.00
_cell.angle_gamma   90.00
#
_symmetry.space_group_name_H-M   'P 1'
#
loop_
_entity.id
_entity.type
_entity.pdbx_description
1 polymer ?
#
loop_
_entity_poly.entity_id
_entity_poly.type
_entity_poly.pdbx_seq_one_letter_code
_entity_poly.pdbx_strand_id
1 'polypeptide(L)'
;MSDKAERSTEGSDSELAPSRLGTQEYWDSNYVRELSNFSADGDEGEVWFGATSSDEILDWIARHMPSPMATPTRVTFSHATGSTEPAKTAGVGRESIQILDGKSFFSLSPRDCTSLSAEELSIYISTTVGCGNGQLLFLLAQGGYPVESLAGIDYSQSSIELCVQISQAKGIQGLRLEVRDILRDPIVPPRRDGQRQGWDLITDKGTFDAICLSDQTIDGQRLAQIYPLKIRDLLVKPGGIFLITSCNWTEEELMAKFVTPQTGFTFHSKIPRATFSFAGSTGSTITTIAFQAGVPGSSTTTAAS
;
A
#
# COMPACT_ATOMS: atom_id res chain seq x y z
N MET A 1 -17.48 46.56 -31.04
CA MET A 1 -17.25 45.27 -31.74
C MET A 1 -15.80 44.93 -31.46
N SER A 2 -15.35 44.43 -30.31
CA SER A 2 -15.85 43.40 -29.38
C SER A 2 -15.97 42.02 -30.00
N ASP A 3 -14.82 41.44 -30.38
CA ASP A 3 -14.66 40.00 -30.54
C ASP A 3 -13.77 39.48 -29.40
N LYS A 4 -14.43 39.07 -28.31
CA LYS A 4 -13.82 38.20 -27.31
C LYS A 4 -13.84 36.80 -27.90
N ALA A 5 -12.68 36.28 -28.28
CA ALA A 5 -12.51 34.86 -28.49
C ALA A 5 -12.78 34.15 -27.16
N GLU A 6 -13.91 33.44 -27.10
CA GLU A 6 -14.22 32.50 -26.04
C GLU A 6 -13.13 31.41 -26.06
N ARG A 7 -12.33 31.41 -25.00
CA ARG A 7 -11.36 30.36 -24.71
C ARG A 7 -12.16 29.23 -24.06
N SER A 8 -12.40 28.17 -24.80
CA SER A 8 -12.93 26.92 -24.27
C SER A 8 -11.97 26.39 -23.20
N THR A 9 -12.42 26.43 -21.95
CA THR A 9 -11.82 25.66 -20.86
C THR A 9 -12.39 24.25 -20.92
N GLU A 10 -11.90 23.44 -21.84
CA GLU A 10 -12.04 21.98 -21.75
C GLU A 10 -10.83 21.49 -20.93
N GLY A 11 -11.07 21.19 -19.65
CA GLY A 11 -10.13 20.40 -18.86
C GLY A 11 -10.05 19.03 -19.51
N SER A 12 -8.90 18.66 -20.06
CA SER A 12 -8.71 17.36 -20.67
C SER A 12 -8.72 16.28 -19.59
N ASP A 13 -9.88 15.68 -19.37
CA ASP A 13 -10.04 14.38 -18.73
C ASP A 13 -9.47 13.31 -19.67
N SER A 14 -8.15 13.27 -19.82
CA SER A 14 -7.50 12.33 -20.72
C SER A 14 -7.46 10.96 -20.07
N GLU A 15 -8.53 10.18 -20.27
CA GLU A 15 -8.52 8.75 -20.02
C GLU A 15 -7.34 8.10 -20.76
N LEU A 16 -6.59 7.24 -20.06
CA LEU A 16 -5.45 6.54 -20.65
C LEU A 16 -5.94 5.53 -21.69
N ALA A 17 -5.18 5.41 -22.78
CA ALA A 17 -5.42 4.35 -23.75
C ALA A 17 -5.21 2.98 -23.09
N PRO A 18 -6.09 1.99 -23.37
CA PRO A 18 -5.91 0.65 -22.85
C PRO A 18 -4.57 0.05 -23.23
N SER A 19 -3.98 -0.76 -22.35
CA SER A 19 -2.70 -1.41 -22.61
C SER A 19 -2.63 -2.81 -22.02
N ARG A 20 -1.59 -3.56 -22.41
CA ARG A 20 -1.29 -4.88 -21.85
C ARG A 20 -1.15 -4.86 -20.33
N LEU A 21 -0.64 -3.77 -19.75
CA LEU A 21 -0.50 -3.63 -18.29
C LEU A 21 -1.84 -3.44 -17.57
N GLY A 22 -2.93 -3.19 -18.30
CA GLY A 22 -4.28 -3.09 -17.75
C GLY A 22 -5.10 -4.37 -17.84
N THR A 23 -4.52 -5.49 -18.30
CA THR A 23 -5.23 -6.77 -18.40
C THR A 23 -4.89 -7.67 -17.23
N GLN A 24 -5.89 -8.40 -16.72
CA GLN A 24 -5.69 -9.36 -15.64
C GLN A 24 -4.75 -10.48 -16.08
N GLU A 25 -4.87 -10.93 -17.34
CA GLU A 25 -4.07 -12.03 -17.89
C GLU A 25 -2.57 -11.72 -17.90
N TYR A 26 -2.18 -10.45 -18.11
CA TYR A 26 -0.77 -10.06 -18.06
C TYR A 26 -0.19 -10.27 -16.67
N TRP A 27 -0.89 -9.76 -15.67
CA TRP A 27 -0.51 -9.80 -14.27
C TRP A 27 -0.54 -11.22 -13.71
N ASP A 28 -1.58 -12.00 -13.99
CA ASP A 28 -1.61 -13.43 -13.66
C ASP A 28 -0.42 -14.19 -14.23
N SER A 29 -0.12 -13.97 -15.52
CA SER A 29 1.05 -14.60 -16.16
C SER A 29 2.36 -14.14 -15.53
N ASN A 30 2.45 -12.88 -15.09
CA ASN A 30 3.60 -12.36 -14.38
C ASN A 30 3.79 -13.08 -13.04
N TYR A 31 2.74 -13.20 -12.24
CA TYR A 31 2.80 -13.85 -10.93
C TYR A 31 3.06 -15.35 -11.02
N VAL A 32 2.54 -16.05 -12.05
CA VAL A 32 2.90 -17.46 -12.31
C VAL A 32 4.41 -17.60 -12.54
N ARG A 33 4.99 -16.68 -13.30
CA ARG A 33 6.44 -16.67 -13.56
C ARG A 33 7.24 -16.37 -12.31
N GLU A 34 6.86 -15.35 -11.53
CA GLU A 34 7.51 -15.02 -10.26
C GLU A 34 7.40 -16.15 -9.24
N LEU A 35 6.25 -16.83 -9.16
CA LEU A 35 6.06 -18.03 -8.34
C LEU A 35 7.01 -19.16 -8.74
N SER A 36 7.18 -19.39 -10.04
CA SER A 36 8.14 -20.37 -10.55
C SER A 36 9.58 -19.99 -10.24
N ASN A 37 9.93 -18.71 -10.36
CA ASN A 37 11.27 -18.21 -10.04
C ASN A 37 11.56 -18.38 -8.54
N PHE A 38 10.66 -17.91 -7.68
CA PHE A 38 10.79 -18.07 -6.23
C PHE A 38 11.01 -19.52 -5.82
N SER A 39 10.25 -20.45 -6.42
CA SER A 39 10.39 -21.89 -6.16
C SER A 39 11.74 -22.45 -6.63
N ALA A 40 12.34 -21.89 -7.67
CA ALA A 40 13.57 -22.38 -8.29
C ALA A 40 14.84 -21.83 -7.61
N ASP A 41 14.87 -20.54 -7.30
CA ASP A 41 16.07 -19.84 -6.83
C ASP A 41 15.84 -18.83 -5.69
N GLY A 42 14.59 -18.64 -5.25
CA GLY A 42 14.24 -17.71 -4.18
C GLY A 42 14.07 -16.26 -4.62
N ASP A 43 14.01 -15.98 -5.93
CA ASP A 43 13.67 -14.65 -6.46
C ASP A 43 12.24 -14.25 -6.06
N GLU A 44 12.11 -13.20 -5.25
CA GLU A 44 10.83 -12.69 -4.71
C GLU A 44 10.01 -11.87 -5.72
N GLY A 45 10.53 -11.68 -6.94
CA GLY A 45 9.86 -10.93 -7.99
C GLY A 45 10.09 -9.41 -7.91
N GLU A 46 9.42 -8.67 -8.79
CA GLU A 46 9.67 -7.24 -8.95
C GLU A 46 9.04 -6.42 -7.81
N VAL A 47 9.82 -5.47 -7.26
CA VAL A 47 9.29 -4.44 -6.36
C VAL A 47 8.87 -3.23 -7.18
N TRP A 48 7.58 -3.16 -7.49
CA TRP A 48 6.99 -2.05 -8.23
C TRP A 48 7.29 -0.70 -7.56
N PHE A 49 7.68 0.31 -8.34
CA PHE A 49 8.10 1.64 -7.89
C PHE A 49 9.32 1.66 -6.94
N GLY A 50 10.04 0.54 -6.80
CA GLY A 50 11.27 0.43 -6.02
C GLY A 50 11.10 0.34 -4.50
N ALA A 51 12.16 -0.11 -3.84
CA ALA A 51 12.21 -0.28 -2.39
C ALA A 51 12.07 1.07 -1.65
N THR A 52 12.74 2.12 -2.13
CA THR A 52 12.68 3.48 -1.54
C THR A 52 11.26 4.03 -1.42
N SER A 53 10.39 3.76 -2.41
CA SER A 53 8.98 4.16 -2.34
C SER A 53 8.26 3.48 -1.17
N SER A 54 8.63 2.24 -0.88
CA SER A 54 8.06 1.45 0.23
C SER A 54 8.58 1.98 1.57
N ASP A 55 9.86 2.29 1.69
CA ASP A 55 10.44 2.87 2.91
C ASP A 55 9.77 4.19 3.28
N GLU A 56 9.54 5.07 2.30
CA GLU A 56 8.84 6.34 2.52
C GLU A 56 7.37 6.15 2.89
N ILE A 57 6.70 5.13 2.35
CA ILE A 57 5.35 4.73 2.77
C ILE A 57 5.39 4.31 4.24
N LEU A 58 6.33 3.47 4.66
CA LEU A 58 6.47 3.06 6.06
C LEU A 58 6.73 4.25 6.99
N ASP A 59 7.64 5.14 6.60
CA ASP A 59 7.93 6.37 7.33
C ASP A 59 6.69 7.27 7.44
N TRP A 60 5.87 7.33 6.40
CA TRP A 60 4.61 8.07 6.43
C TRP A 60 3.61 7.42 7.38
N ILE A 61 3.43 6.10 7.31
CA ILE A 61 2.50 5.35 8.17
C ILE A 61 2.92 5.51 9.63
N ALA A 62 4.21 5.35 9.96
CA ALA A 62 4.73 5.51 11.31
C ALA A 62 4.52 6.93 11.90
N ARG A 63 4.42 7.96 11.05
CA ARG A 63 4.20 9.35 11.48
C ARG A 63 2.73 9.74 11.64
N HIS A 64 1.83 9.11 10.89
CA HIS A 64 0.42 9.54 10.82
C HIS A 64 -0.55 8.53 11.39
N MET A 65 -0.13 7.27 11.53
CA MET A 65 -0.96 6.19 12.03
C MET A 65 -0.52 5.81 13.45
N PRO A 66 -1.45 5.36 14.33
CA PRO A 66 -1.10 4.96 15.68
C PRO A 66 0.03 3.92 15.69
N SER A 67 1.06 4.16 16.51
CA SER A 67 2.19 3.25 16.59
C SER A 67 1.76 1.90 17.20
N PRO A 68 2.13 0.75 16.61
CA PRO A 68 1.89 -0.54 17.26
C PRO A 68 2.71 -0.72 18.56
N MET A 69 3.71 0.15 18.81
CA MET A 69 4.69 0.03 19.90
C MET A 69 4.40 0.91 21.13
N ALA A 70 3.15 1.03 21.56
CA ALA A 70 2.86 1.70 22.83
C ALA A 70 3.29 0.90 24.07
N THR A 71 3.81 -0.32 23.91
CA THR A 71 4.49 -1.03 24.98
C THR A 71 5.91 -1.39 24.51
N PRO A 72 6.98 -0.89 25.15
CA PRO A 72 8.33 -1.33 24.85
C PRO A 72 8.48 -2.78 25.29
N THR A 73 8.25 -3.73 24.38
CA THR A 73 8.64 -5.12 24.60
C THR A 73 10.16 -5.17 24.58
N ARG A 74 10.76 -5.22 25.77
CA ARG A 74 12.20 -5.44 25.94
C ARG A 74 12.55 -6.81 25.36
N VAL A 75 12.99 -6.84 24.11
CA VAL A 75 13.62 -8.03 23.53
C VAL A 75 14.91 -8.27 24.31
N THR A 76 14.89 -9.23 25.23
CA THR A 76 16.09 -9.69 25.93
C THR A 76 16.71 -10.79 25.09
N PHE A 77 17.79 -10.49 24.40
CA PHE A 77 18.67 -11.52 23.87
C PHE A 77 19.44 -12.11 25.05
N SER A 78 19.12 -13.33 25.45
CA SER A 78 19.97 -14.10 26.36
C SER A 78 21.26 -14.45 25.62
N HIS A 79 22.31 -13.65 25.82
CA HIS A 79 23.66 -14.04 25.45
C HIS A 79 24.09 -15.20 26.36
N ALA A 80 24.06 -16.41 25.82
CA ALA A 80 24.71 -17.55 26.45
C ALA A 80 26.23 -17.37 26.27
N THR A 81 26.90 -16.86 27.31
CA THR A 81 28.36 -16.87 27.39
C THR A 81 28.82 -18.30 27.73
N GLY A 82 29.33 -19.00 26.73
CA GLY A 82 29.93 -20.32 26.88
C GLY A 82 31.04 -20.51 25.85
N SER A 83 32.21 -19.95 26.15
CA SER A 83 33.46 -20.16 25.42
C SER A 83 33.91 -21.62 25.48
N THR A 84 34.26 -22.22 24.34
CA THR A 84 35.55 -22.91 24.08
C THR A 84 35.55 -23.52 22.66
N GLU A 85 36.48 -23.05 21.84
CA GLU A 85 36.99 -23.73 20.64
C GLU A 85 37.83 -24.97 21.05
N PRO A 86 38.06 -26.02 20.20
CA PRO A 86 38.77 -25.81 18.92
C PRO A 86 38.53 -26.80 17.74
N ALA A 87 39.16 -26.43 16.62
CA ALA A 87 39.80 -27.26 15.57
C ALA A 87 39.04 -27.62 14.28
N LYS A 88 39.75 -27.37 13.17
CA LYS A 88 39.39 -27.45 11.74
C LYS A 88 39.19 -28.88 11.24
N THR A 89 38.27 -29.05 10.28
CA THR A 89 38.45 -29.98 9.13
C THR A 89 37.53 -29.58 7.97
N ALA A 90 38.07 -29.72 6.75
CA ALA A 90 37.46 -29.27 5.51
C ALA A 90 36.29 -30.16 5.07
N GLY A 91 35.24 -29.54 4.52
CA GLY A 91 34.11 -30.21 3.87
C GLY A 91 33.19 -29.19 3.19
N VAL A 92 32.92 -29.42 1.91
CA VAL A 92 32.14 -28.61 0.97
C VAL A 92 30.70 -28.38 1.49
N GLY A 93 30.18 -27.15 1.42
CA GLY A 93 28.76 -26.88 1.72
C GLY A 93 28.32 -25.42 1.65
N ARG A 94 27.38 -25.15 0.73
CA ARG A 94 26.32 -24.10 0.70
C ARG A 94 26.69 -22.69 1.17
N GLU A 95 26.75 -21.76 0.22
CA GLU A 95 26.78 -20.32 0.50
C GLU A 95 25.47 -19.90 1.18
N SER A 96 25.58 -19.57 2.46
CA SER A 96 24.55 -18.95 3.29
C SER A 96 24.38 -17.47 2.91
N ILE A 97 23.14 -17.08 2.64
CA ILE A 97 22.66 -15.70 2.49
C ILE A 97 23.17 -14.86 3.67
N GLN A 98 24.00 -13.85 3.39
CA GLN A 98 24.39 -12.85 4.37
C GLN A 98 23.19 -11.92 4.62
N ILE A 99 22.62 -12.03 5.82
CA ILE A 99 21.67 -11.04 6.34
C ILE A 99 22.42 -9.71 6.44
N LEU A 100 21.95 -8.70 5.70
CA LEU A 100 22.48 -7.35 5.74
C LEU A 100 22.37 -6.80 7.18
N ASP A 101 23.53 -6.51 7.76
CA ASP A 101 23.67 -5.90 9.08
C ASP A 101 22.79 -4.65 9.22
N GLY A 102 21.94 -4.65 10.26
CA GLY A 102 20.99 -3.62 10.60
C GLY A 102 21.63 -2.29 11.04
N LYS A 103 22.10 -1.49 10.08
CA LYS A 103 22.61 -0.14 10.33
C LYS A 103 21.96 0.91 9.43
N SER A 104 20.65 1.11 9.62
CA SER A 104 20.02 2.43 9.42
C SER A 104 18.59 2.47 9.98
N PHE A 105 18.35 1.97 11.19
CA PHE A 105 17.10 2.34 11.89
C PHE A 105 17.36 3.64 12.62
N PHE A 106 16.82 4.74 12.09
CA PHE A 106 16.81 6.02 12.80
C PHE A 106 16.06 5.82 14.12
N SER A 107 16.75 6.09 15.24
CA SER A 107 16.14 6.17 16.56
C SER A 107 15.17 7.36 16.57
N LEU A 108 13.91 7.12 16.22
CA LEU A 108 12.84 8.10 16.39
C LEU A 108 12.65 8.35 17.89
N SER A 109 12.96 9.57 18.33
CA SER A 109 12.65 10.03 19.68
C SER A 109 11.12 10.02 19.87
N PRO A 110 10.59 9.42 20.95
CA PRO A 110 9.17 9.49 21.26
C PRO A 110 8.80 10.95 21.49
N ARG A 111 8.09 11.58 20.55
CA ARG A 111 7.43 12.87 20.79
C ARG A 111 6.05 12.61 21.35
N ASP A 112 5.62 13.56 22.16
CA ASP A 112 4.39 13.61 22.95
C ASP A 112 3.16 13.16 22.15
N CYS A 113 2.96 11.85 22.12
CA CYS A 113 1.74 11.22 21.66
C CYS A 113 0.82 11.22 22.89
N THR A 114 -0.30 11.94 22.81
CA THR A 114 -1.39 11.79 23.78
C THR A 114 -1.63 10.30 23.96
N SER A 115 -1.45 9.79 25.18
CA SER A 115 -1.41 8.36 25.46
C SER A 115 -2.73 7.70 25.07
N LEU A 116 -2.77 7.11 23.88
CA LEU A 116 -3.79 6.14 23.53
C LEU A 116 -3.66 4.96 24.49
N SER A 117 -4.77 4.38 24.90
CA SER A 117 -4.78 3.18 25.73
C SER A 117 -4.23 1.97 24.97
N ALA A 118 -3.70 0.97 25.69
CA ALA A 118 -3.18 -0.26 25.07
C ALA A 118 -4.24 -0.99 24.20
N GLU A 119 -5.53 -0.84 24.51
CA GLU A 119 -6.66 -1.33 23.68
C GLU A 119 -6.89 -0.51 22.41
N GLU A 120 -6.55 0.78 22.39
CA GLU A 120 -6.66 1.63 21.21
C GLU A 120 -5.52 1.37 20.21
N LEU A 121 -4.36 0.96 20.70
CA LEU A 121 -3.16 0.65 19.91
C LEU A 121 -3.13 -0.81 19.44
N SER A 122 -3.86 -1.72 20.11
CA SER A 122 -3.95 -3.13 19.72
C SER A 122 -4.91 -3.40 18.55
N ILE A 123 -5.43 -2.38 17.88
CA ILE A 123 -6.50 -2.54 16.87
C ILE A 123 -6.34 -1.54 15.73
N TYR A 124 -5.15 -1.53 15.12
CA TYR A 124 -4.92 -0.85 13.87
C TYR A 124 -4.83 -1.86 12.74
N ILE A 125 -5.79 -1.84 11.82
CA ILE A 125 -5.89 -2.84 10.75
C ILE A 125 -5.58 -2.20 9.40
N SER A 126 -4.64 -2.79 8.67
CA SER A 126 -4.21 -2.34 7.35
C SER A 126 -4.43 -3.41 6.27
N THR A 127 -4.76 -2.98 5.07
CA THR A 127 -4.74 -3.87 3.89
C THR A 127 -4.00 -3.27 2.71
N THR A 128 -3.28 -4.12 2.00
CA THR A 128 -2.71 -3.82 0.69
C THR A 128 -3.61 -4.41 -0.38
N VAL A 129 -4.22 -3.52 -1.17
CA VAL A 129 -4.99 -3.90 -2.35
C VAL A 129 -4.05 -4.09 -3.54
N GLY A 130 -4.27 -5.16 -4.31
CA GLY A 130 -3.30 -5.61 -5.32
C GLY A 130 -1.94 -5.89 -4.67
N CYS A 131 -1.92 -6.77 -3.67
CA CYS A 131 -0.73 -6.97 -2.86
C CYS A 131 0.45 -7.59 -3.61
N GLY A 132 0.24 -8.18 -4.79
CA GLY A 132 1.32 -8.75 -5.62
C GLY A 132 2.14 -9.78 -4.85
N ASN A 133 3.46 -9.62 -4.82
CA ASN A 133 4.36 -10.49 -4.06
C ASN A 133 4.33 -10.25 -2.53
N GLY A 134 3.57 -9.28 -2.04
CA GLY A 134 3.42 -8.99 -0.61
C GLY A 134 4.50 -8.11 0.01
N GLN A 135 5.42 -7.53 -0.77
CA GLN A 135 6.58 -6.80 -0.23
C GLN A 135 6.21 -5.72 0.81
N LEU A 136 5.20 -4.88 0.53
CA LEU A 136 4.79 -3.83 1.46
C LEU A 136 4.18 -4.42 2.75
N LEU A 137 3.45 -5.52 2.62
CA LEU A 137 2.85 -6.24 3.74
C LEU A 137 3.91 -6.81 4.67
N PHE A 138 4.99 -7.37 4.10
CA PHE A 138 6.11 -7.92 4.87
C PHE A 138 6.90 -6.82 5.57
N LEU A 139 7.10 -5.67 4.91
CA LEU A 139 7.74 -4.52 5.53
C LEU A 139 6.92 -4.00 6.72
N LEU A 140 5.58 -3.93 6.61
CA LEU A 140 4.71 -3.58 7.73
C LEU A 140 4.86 -4.58 8.89
N ALA A 141 4.81 -5.88 8.62
CA ALA A 141 5.02 -6.90 9.66
C ALA A 141 6.39 -6.76 10.34
N GLN A 142 7.45 -6.55 9.57
CA GLN A 142 8.82 -6.34 10.08
C GLN A 142 8.98 -5.01 10.83
N GLY A 143 8.20 -3.99 10.45
CA GLY A 143 8.09 -2.71 11.14
C GLY A 143 7.34 -2.77 12.47
N GLY A 144 6.89 -3.96 12.89
CA GLY A 144 6.26 -4.21 14.19
C GLY A 144 4.74 -4.12 14.19
N TYR A 145 4.10 -4.01 13.02
CA TYR A 145 2.64 -4.10 12.93
C TYR A 145 2.19 -5.56 13.18
N PRO A 146 1.18 -5.80 14.04
CA PRO A 146 0.70 -7.15 14.33
C PRO A 146 0.22 -7.86 13.07
N VAL A 147 0.70 -9.07 12.83
CA VAL A 147 0.47 -9.81 11.58
C VAL A 147 -1.03 -10.11 11.38
N GLU A 148 -1.74 -10.31 12.48
CA GLU A 148 -3.19 -10.53 12.55
C GLU A 148 -4.01 -9.29 12.16
N SER A 149 -3.40 -8.11 12.14
CA SER A 149 -4.04 -6.87 11.72
C SER A 149 -3.71 -6.47 10.28
N LEU A 150 -2.94 -7.30 9.57
CA LEU A 150 -2.51 -7.08 8.20
C LEU A 150 -3.23 -8.02 7.23
N ALA A 151 -3.70 -7.47 6.11
CA ALA A 151 -4.33 -8.24 5.05
C ALA A 151 -3.77 -7.91 3.65
N GLY A 152 -3.47 -8.94 2.87
CA GLY A 152 -3.16 -8.81 1.44
C GLY A 152 -4.33 -9.30 0.60
N ILE A 153 -4.79 -8.46 -0.34
CA ILE A 153 -5.85 -8.80 -1.26
C ILE A 153 -5.34 -8.66 -2.68
N ASP A 154 -5.51 -9.70 -3.48
CA ASP A 154 -5.22 -9.69 -4.90
C ASP A 154 -6.26 -10.53 -5.63
N TYR A 155 -6.59 -10.20 -6.88
CA TYR A 155 -7.50 -11.04 -7.66
C TYR A 155 -6.78 -12.31 -8.16
N SER A 156 -5.44 -12.26 -8.23
CA SER A 156 -4.62 -13.34 -8.77
C SER A 156 -4.34 -14.42 -7.73
N GLN A 157 -4.76 -15.66 -8.02
CA GLN A 157 -4.43 -16.83 -7.21
C GLN A 157 -2.91 -17.01 -7.08
N SER A 158 -2.16 -16.82 -8.18
CA SER A 158 -0.70 -16.97 -8.18
C SER A 158 0.02 -15.87 -7.40
N SER A 159 -0.52 -14.64 -7.36
CA SER A 159 -0.01 -13.60 -6.47
C SER A 159 -0.14 -14.01 -5.01
N ILE A 160 -1.32 -14.49 -4.60
CA ILE A 160 -1.54 -14.90 -3.21
C ILE A 160 -0.67 -16.11 -2.84
N GLU A 161 -0.51 -17.09 -3.74
CA GLU A 161 0.40 -18.22 -3.52
C GLU A 161 1.86 -17.77 -3.38
N LEU A 162 2.32 -16.85 -4.21
CA LEU A 162 3.66 -16.26 -4.11
C LEU A 162 3.84 -15.56 -2.76
N CYS A 163 2.88 -14.72 -2.38
CA CYS A 163 2.88 -14.03 -1.10
C CYS A 163 2.94 -15.01 0.09
N VAL A 164 2.18 -16.10 0.05
CA VAL A 164 2.24 -17.18 1.06
C VAL A 164 3.62 -17.82 1.13
N GLN A 165 4.23 -18.16 -0.01
CA GLN A 165 5.55 -18.80 -0.03
C GLN A 165 6.65 -17.88 0.50
N ILE A 166 6.63 -16.60 0.08
CA ILE A 166 7.59 -15.60 0.57
C ILE A 166 7.39 -15.36 2.06
N SER A 167 6.14 -15.24 2.54
CA SER A 167 5.87 -15.02 3.97
C SER A 167 6.41 -16.18 4.82
N GLN A 168 6.22 -17.42 4.37
CA GLN A 168 6.77 -18.61 5.03
C GLN A 168 8.30 -18.60 5.06
N ALA A 169 8.96 -18.27 3.94
CA ALA A 169 10.42 -18.17 3.88
C ALA A 169 10.98 -17.07 4.79
N LYS A 170 10.24 -15.96 4.95
CA LYS A 170 10.56 -14.87 5.88
C LYS A 170 10.17 -15.14 7.34
N GLY A 171 9.55 -16.29 7.64
CA GLY A 171 9.07 -16.62 8.98
C GLY A 171 7.85 -15.81 9.45
N ILE A 172 7.13 -15.16 8.52
CA ILE A 172 5.92 -14.38 8.78
C ILE A 172 4.70 -15.31 8.67
N GLN A 173 4.03 -15.54 9.79
CA GLN A 173 2.87 -16.42 9.89
C GLN A 173 1.63 -15.65 10.36
N GLY A 174 0.44 -16.07 9.92
CA GLY A 174 -0.83 -15.50 10.37
C GLY A 174 -1.36 -14.32 9.55
N LEU A 175 -0.71 -13.97 8.43
CA LEU A 175 -1.25 -12.97 7.50
C LEU A 175 -2.60 -13.42 6.94
N ARG A 176 -3.54 -12.49 6.87
CA ARG A 176 -4.80 -12.68 6.14
C ARG A 176 -4.55 -12.43 4.65
N LEU A 177 -4.48 -13.48 3.85
CA LEU A 177 -4.27 -13.37 2.39
C LEU A 177 -5.49 -13.91 1.65
N GLU A 178 -6.07 -13.10 0.76
CA GLU A 178 -7.32 -13.45 0.08
C GLU A 178 -7.27 -13.21 -1.42
N VAL A 179 -7.72 -14.21 -2.18
CA VAL A 179 -7.96 -14.10 -3.61
C VAL A 179 -9.34 -13.48 -3.83
N ARG A 180 -9.38 -12.19 -4.14
CA ARG A 180 -10.59 -11.40 -4.36
C ARG A 180 -10.36 -10.31 -5.40
N ASP A 181 -11.30 -10.18 -6.34
CA ASP A 181 -11.40 -9.01 -7.20
C ASP A 181 -12.10 -7.87 -6.44
N ILE A 182 -11.35 -6.81 -6.11
CA ILE A 182 -11.85 -5.64 -5.36
C ILE A 182 -13.04 -4.95 -6.05
N LEU A 183 -13.14 -5.08 -7.37
CA LEU A 183 -14.21 -4.45 -8.16
C LEU A 183 -15.47 -5.31 -8.19
N ARG A 184 -15.36 -6.63 -8.05
CA ARG A 184 -16.45 -7.58 -8.32
C ARG A 184 -16.88 -8.37 -7.09
N ASP A 185 -15.92 -8.81 -6.28
CA ASP A 185 -16.18 -9.75 -5.20
C ASP A 185 -16.58 -9.04 -3.91
N PRO A 186 -17.44 -9.66 -3.08
CA PRO A 186 -17.65 -9.20 -1.73
C PRO A 186 -16.38 -9.43 -0.89
N ILE A 187 -15.85 -8.35 -0.34
CA ILE A 187 -14.76 -8.38 0.63
C ILE A 187 -15.33 -8.06 2.00
N VAL A 188 -15.14 -8.96 2.96
CA VAL A 188 -15.62 -8.75 4.33
C VAL A 188 -14.51 -8.06 5.12
N PRO A 189 -14.63 -6.75 5.43
CA PRO A 189 -13.67 -6.09 6.29
C PRO A 189 -13.70 -6.68 7.70
N PRO A 190 -12.59 -6.58 8.45
CA PRO A 190 -12.55 -7.07 9.81
C PRO A 190 -13.50 -6.29 10.73
N ARG A 191 -13.92 -6.95 11.81
CA ARG A 191 -14.85 -6.42 12.81
C ARG A 191 -14.12 -6.16 14.12
N ARG A 192 -14.17 -4.92 14.62
CA ARG A 192 -13.42 -4.48 15.81
C ARG A 192 -14.18 -4.67 17.12
N ASP A 193 -15.40 -4.16 17.21
CA ASP A 193 -16.15 -4.04 18.48
C ASP A 193 -17.69 -4.09 18.28
N GLY A 194 -18.14 -4.63 17.15
CA GLY A 194 -19.55 -4.66 16.80
C GLY A 194 -20.10 -3.37 16.18
N GLN A 195 -19.42 -2.24 16.34
CA GLN A 195 -19.80 -0.91 15.82
C GLN A 195 -18.89 -0.41 14.70
N ARG A 196 -17.59 -0.74 14.76
CA ARG A 196 -16.59 -0.39 13.75
C ARG A 196 -16.29 -1.56 12.82
N GLN A 197 -16.56 -1.35 11.54
CA GLN A 197 -16.30 -2.26 10.44
C GLN A 197 -15.51 -1.51 9.36
N GLY A 198 -14.44 -2.14 8.86
CA GLY A 198 -13.56 -1.54 7.85
C GLY A 198 -12.09 -1.68 8.22
N TRP A 199 -11.21 -1.30 7.30
CA TRP A 199 -9.80 -1.07 7.55
C TRP A 199 -9.54 0.38 7.96
N ASP A 200 -8.58 0.59 8.87
CA ASP A 200 -8.12 1.92 9.24
C ASP A 200 -7.20 2.50 8.16
N LEU A 201 -6.47 1.64 7.45
CA LEU A 201 -5.63 2.00 6.30
C LEU A 201 -5.76 1.00 5.16
N ILE A 202 -5.98 1.54 3.96
CA ILE A 202 -5.81 0.81 2.71
C ILE A 202 -4.62 1.42 1.96
N THR A 203 -3.68 0.59 1.52
CA THR A 203 -2.58 1.02 0.65
C THR A 203 -2.76 0.44 -0.76
N ASP A 204 -2.61 1.28 -1.77
CA ASP A 204 -2.53 0.91 -3.18
C ASP A 204 -1.16 1.35 -3.72
N LYS A 205 -0.47 0.44 -4.38
CA LYS A 205 0.82 0.71 -5.02
C LYS A 205 0.83 0.20 -6.46
N GLY A 206 0.09 0.90 -7.32
CA GLY A 206 0.06 0.68 -8.77
C GLY A 206 -1.13 -0.14 -9.26
N THR A 207 -2.02 -0.57 -8.37
CA THR A 207 -3.24 -1.30 -8.73
C THR A 207 -4.20 -0.40 -9.50
N PHE A 208 -4.42 0.83 -9.01
CA PHE A 208 -5.22 1.81 -9.73
C PHE A 208 -4.65 2.16 -11.10
N ASP A 209 -3.32 2.21 -11.24
CA ASP A 209 -2.65 2.46 -12.52
C ASP A 209 -2.99 1.37 -13.55
N ALA A 210 -2.91 0.10 -13.15
CA ALA A 210 -3.32 -1.01 -14.00
C ALA A 210 -4.82 -0.93 -14.34
N ILE A 211 -5.68 -0.64 -13.36
CA ILE A 211 -7.13 -0.48 -13.58
C ILE A 211 -7.43 0.63 -14.60
N CYS A 212 -6.72 1.76 -14.54
CA CYS A 212 -6.88 2.87 -15.48
C CYS A 212 -6.45 2.52 -16.91
N LEU A 213 -5.59 1.52 -17.09
CA LEU A 213 -5.15 1.00 -18.38
C LEU A 213 -6.06 -0.10 -18.93
N SER A 214 -7.15 -0.44 -18.23
CA SER A 214 -8.12 -1.45 -18.64
C SER A 214 -9.28 -0.81 -19.43
N ASP A 215 -9.70 -1.44 -20.53
CA ASP A 215 -10.93 -1.08 -21.28
C ASP A 215 -12.21 -1.71 -20.72
N GLN A 216 -12.08 -2.55 -19.70
CA GLN A 216 -13.22 -3.25 -19.12
C GLN A 216 -14.23 -2.30 -18.47
N THR A 217 -15.46 -2.79 -18.40
CA THR A 217 -16.57 -2.12 -17.73
C THR A 217 -17.33 -3.07 -16.82
N ILE A 218 -18.04 -2.50 -15.84
CA ILE A 218 -19.07 -3.17 -15.05
C ILE A 218 -20.32 -2.31 -15.19
N ASP A 219 -21.41 -2.90 -15.67
CA ASP A 219 -22.67 -2.20 -15.91
C ASP A 219 -22.53 -0.92 -16.76
N GLY A 220 -21.62 -0.95 -17.75
CA GLY A 220 -21.33 0.17 -18.65
C GLY A 220 -20.43 1.26 -18.07
N GLN A 221 -20.00 1.16 -16.81
CA GLN A 221 -19.05 2.10 -16.19
C GLN A 221 -17.61 1.57 -16.26
N ARG A 222 -16.65 2.46 -16.53
CA ARG A 222 -15.22 2.09 -16.54
C ARG A 222 -14.76 1.71 -15.15
N LEU A 223 -13.86 0.72 -15.06
CA LEU A 223 -13.33 0.25 -13.79
C LEU A 223 -12.71 1.37 -12.93
N ALA A 224 -12.02 2.32 -13.58
CA ALA A 224 -11.43 3.49 -12.92
C ALA A 224 -12.45 4.41 -12.23
N GLN A 225 -13.72 4.40 -12.66
CA GLN A 225 -14.80 5.17 -12.03
C GLN A 225 -15.40 4.43 -10.83
N ILE A 226 -15.33 3.10 -10.84
CA ILE A 226 -15.89 2.23 -9.78
C ILE A 226 -14.90 2.08 -8.62
N TYR A 227 -13.61 1.98 -8.92
CA TYR A 227 -12.57 1.70 -7.93
C TYR A 227 -12.56 2.64 -6.71
N PRO A 228 -12.68 3.98 -6.86
CA PRO A 228 -12.71 4.87 -5.70
C PRO A 228 -13.87 4.58 -4.73
N LEU A 229 -15.03 4.18 -5.26
CA LEU A 229 -16.20 3.82 -4.44
C LEU A 229 -15.96 2.50 -3.69
N LYS A 230 -15.35 1.51 -4.34
CA LYS A 230 -15.00 0.23 -3.71
C LYS A 230 -14.01 0.42 -2.57
N ILE A 231 -12.93 1.16 -2.79
CA ILE A 231 -11.97 1.50 -1.73
C ILE A 231 -12.65 2.23 -0.59
N ARG A 232 -13.56 3.15 -0.91
CA ARG A 232 -14.30 3.91 0.10
C ARG A 232 -15.16 3.02 1.00
N ASP A 233 -15.78 1.99 0.46
CA ASP A 233 -16.65 1.05 1.19
C ASP A 233 -15.89 0.11 2.12
N LEU A 234 -14.59 -0.12 1.85
CA LEU A 234 -13.74 -0.97 2.67
C LEU A 234 -13.14 -0.23 3.88
N LEU A 235 -13.13 1.10 3.90
CA LEU A 235 -12.56 1.89 5.00
C LEU A 235 -13.52 2.12 6.17
N VAL A 236 -12.96 2.17 7.37
CA VAL A 236 -13.68 2.69 8.55
C VAL A 236 -14.09 4.15 8.33
N LYS A 237 -15.28 4.52 8.83
CA LYS A 237 -15.80 5.90 8.79
C LYS A 237 -16.13 6.39 10.21
N PRO A 238 -15.87 7.67 10.54
CA PRO A 238 -14.92 8.59 9.89
C PRO A 238 -13.46 8.29 10.26
N GLY A 239 -12.53 8.66 9.39
CA GLY A 239 -11.11 8.73 9.72
C GLY A 239 -10.19 7.70 9.07
N GLY A 240 -10.74 6.66 8.42
CA GLY A 240 -9.92 5.70 7.66
C GLY A 240 -9.11 6.37 6.55
N ILE A 241 -7.91 5.86 6.28
CA ILE A 241 -6.96 6.43 5.32
C ILE A 241 -6.85 5.53 4.08
N PHE A 242 -6.89 6.13 2.90
CA PHE A 242 -6.44 5.50 1.66
C PHE A 242 -5.12 6.14 1.22
N LEU A 243 -4.05 5.35 1.17
CA LEU A 243 -2.73 5.78 0.72
C LEU A 243 -2.41 5.16 -0.64
N ILE A 244 -2.43 5.96 -1.70
CA ILE A 244 -2.19 5.51 -3.07
C ILE A 244 -0.85 6.00 -3.58
N THR A 245 -0.10 5.13 -4.24
CA THR A 245 1.07 5.48 -5.05
C THR A 245 0.80 5.16 -6.51
N SER A 246 0.98 6.15 -7.38
CA SER A 246 0.72 6.04 -8.82
C SER A 246 1.88 6.56 -9.65
N CYS A 247 2.16 5.94 -10.81
CA CYS A 247 3.10 6.44 -11.81
C CYS A 247 2.44 7.14 -13.01
N ASN A 248 1.12 6.97 -13.17
CA ASN A 248 0.39 7.52 -14.32
C ASN A 248 -0.33 8.84 -14.02
N TRP A 249 -0.52 9.19 -12.75
CA TRP A 249 -1.37 10.31 -12.35
C TRP A 249 -0.63 11.34 -11.48
N THR A 250 -0.86 12.62 -11.76
CA THR A 250 -0.40 13.72 -10.90
C THR A 250 -1.22 13.78 -9.61
N GLU A 251 -0.80 14.64 -8.68
CA GLU A 251 -1.57 14.92 -7.47
C GLU A 251 -2.95 15.48 -7.81
N GLU A 252 -3.03 16.46 -8.71
CA GLU A 252 -4.28 17.10 -9.12
C GLU A 252 -5.25 16.12 -9.78
N GLU A 253 -4.74 15.20 -10.59
CA GLU A 253 -5.55 14.17 -11.26
C GLU A 253 -6.06 13.13 -10.27
N LEU A 254 -5.22 12.67 -9.32
CA LEU A 254 -5.68 11.80 -8.23
C LEU A 254 -6.71 12.50 -7.35
N MET A 255 -6.50 13.78 -7.03
CA MET A 255 -7.47 14.60 -6.30
C MET A 255 -8.82 14.64 -7.03
N ALA A 256 -8.83 14.88 -8.33
CA ALA A 256 -10.05 14.91 -9.13
C ALA A 256 -10.79 13.56 -9.16
N LYS A 257 -10.06 12.44 -9.16
CA LYS A 257 -10.64 11.08 -9.21
C LYS A 257 -11.17 10.61 -7.86
N PHE A 258 -10.49 10.95 -6.76
CA PHE A 258 -10.82 10.41 -5.44
C PHE A 258 -11.61 11.38 -4.55
N VAL A 259 -11.46 12.69 -4.68
CA VAL A 259 -12.17 13.68 -3.84
C VAL A 259 -13.46 14.10 -4.53
N THR A 260 -14.47 13.24 -4.42
CA THR A 260 -15.80 13.48 -4.99
C THR A 260 -16.87 13.44 -3.90
N PRO A 261 -18.05 14.05 -4.12
CA PRO A 261 -19.17 13.92 -3.19
C PRO A 261 -19.58 12.47 -2.91
N GLN A 262 -19.43 11.58 -3.89
CA GLN A 262 -19.82 10.17 -3.80
C GLN A 262 -18.86 9.37 -2.91
N THR A 263 -17.55 9.62 -3.02
CA THR A 263 -16.58 8.98 -2.13
C THR A 263 -16.57 9.64 -0.76
N GLY A 264 -16.76 10.96 -0.69
CA GLY A 264 -16.59 11.73 0.54
C GLY A 264 -15.17 11.65 1.10
N PHE A 265 -14.18 11.38 0.24
CA PHE A 265 -12.77 11.53 0.60
C PHE A 265 -12.41 13.00 0.70
N THR A 266 -11.44 13.31 1.56
CA THR A 266 -10.73 14.59 1.59
C THR A 266 -9.24 14.33 1.44
N PHE A 267 -8.50 15.32 0.93
CA PHE A 267 -7.04 15.27 1.01
C PHE A 267 -6.58 15.22 2.47
N HIS A 268 -5.60 14.36 2.75
CA HIS A 268 -4.92 14.35 4.04
C HIS A 268 -3.49 14.89 3.91
N SER A 269 -2.68 14.27 3.07
CA SER A 269 -1.27 14.66 2.89
C SER A 269 -0.66 14.02 1.65
N LYS A 270 0.53 14.49 1.27
CA LYS A 270 1.36 13.90 0.21
C LYS A 270 2.71 13.46 0.78
N ILE A 271 3.27 12.37 0.25
CA ILE A 271 4.67 12.03 0.48
C ILE A 271 5.52 12.84 -0.52
N PRO A 272 6.38 13.78 -0.04
CA PRO A 272 7.19 14.60 -0.93
C PRO A 272 8.20 13.74 -1.71
N ARG A 273 8.39 14.04 -2.99
CA ARG A 273 9.40 13.39 -3.82
C ARG A 273 10.18 14.42 -4.62
N ALA A 274 11.37 14.02 -5.06
CA ALA A 274 12.12 14.80 -6.04
C ALA A 274 11.27 14.98 -7.30
N THR A 275 11.14 16.23 -7.73
CA THR A 275 10.44 16.61 -8.95
C THR A 275 11.43 17.09 -9.98
N PHE A 276 11.23 16.67 -11.23
CA PHE A 276 11.97 17.16 -12.38
C PHE A 276 11.09 18.14 -13.15
N SER A 277 11.64 19.31 -13.47
CA SER A 277 10.95 20.31 -14.29
C SER A 277 11.56 20.34 -15.68
N PHE A 278 10.73 20.10 -16.71
CA PHE A 278 11.12 20.23 -18.11
C PHE A 278 10.04 20.97 -18.90
N ALA A 279 10.44 21.98 -19.67
CA ALA A 279 9.55 22.76 -20.54
C ALA A 279 8.28 23.32 -19.85
N GLY A 280 8.38 23.72 -18.58
CA GLY A 280 7.26 24.29 -17.81
C GLY A 280 6.34 23.27 -17.14
N SER A 281 6.57 21.98 -17.35
CA SER A 281 5.90 20.89 -16.62
C SER A 281 6.82 20.37 -15.51
N THR A 282 6.28 20.18 -14.30
CA THR A 282 7.01 19.61 -13.17
C THR A 282 6.35 18.29 -12.77
N GLY A 283 7.11 17.20 -12.77
CA GLY A 283 6.60 15.87 -12.47
C GLY A 283 7.56 15.07 -11.62
N SER A 284 7.05 14.06 -10.92
CA SER A 284 7.85 13.00 -10.31
C SER A 284 7.61 11.71 -11.08
N THR A 285 8.50 10.73 -10.94
CA THR A 285 8.28 9.41 -11.56
C THR A 285 7.09 8.67 -10.95
N ILE A 286 6.71 9.03 -9.71
CA ILE A 286 5.53 8.53 -9.01
C ILE A 286 4.96 9.60 -8.08
N THR A 287 3.66 9.57 -7.82
CA THR A 287 2.92 10.41 -6.89
C THR A 287 2.35 9.54 -5.77
N THR A 288 2.59 9.90 -4.50
CA THR A 288 1.97 9.20 -3.35
C THR A 288 1.10 10.15 -2.52
N ILE A 289 -0.21 9.90 -2.45
CA ILE A 289 -1.22 10.73 -1.79
C ILE A 289 -1.99 9.92 -0.74
N ALA A 290 -2.22 10.53 0.41
CA ALA A 290 -3.13 10.03 1.44
C ALA A 290 -4.47 10.80 1.35
N PHE A 291 -5.56 10.06 1.28
CA PHE A 291 -6.93 10.54 1.39
C PHE A 291 -7.55 10.07 2.71
N GLN A 292 -8.37 10.91 3.34
CA GLN A 292 -9.10 10.57 4.54
C GLN A 292 -10.59 10.39 4.26
N ALA A 293 -11.15 9.31 4.77
CA ALA A 293 -12.55 8.98 4.74
C ALA A 293 -13.40 9.95 5.60
N GLY A 294 -14.18 10.82 4.97
CA GLY A 294 -15.11 11.73 5.65
C GLY A 294 -16.42 11.06 6.13
N VAL A 295 -17.24 11.81 6.88
CA VAL A 295 -18.61 11.40 7.23
C VAL A 295 -19.52 11.66 6.02
N PRO A 296 -20.36 10.70 5.59
CA PRO A 296 -21.31 10.95 4.50
C PRO A 296 -22.19 12.18 4.81
N GLY A 297 -22.17 13.19 3.94
CA GLY A 297 -23.00 14.39 4.06
C GLY A 297 -22.33 15.63 4.68
N SER A 298 -21.08 15.56 5.15
CA SER A 298 -20.33 16.77 5.51
C SER A 298 -19.70 17.39 4.26
N SER A 299 -20.37 18.35 3.64
CA SER A 299 -19.73 19.22 2.66
C SER A 299 -18.66 20.07 3.36
N THR A 300 -17.38 19.76 3.18
CA THR A 300 -16.30 20.68 3.55
C THR A 300 -16.20 21.76 2.48
N THR A 301 -16.72 22.94 2.80
CA THR A 301 -16.42 24.19 2.11
C THR A 301 -14.91 24.40 2.19
N THR A 302 -14.20 24.22 1.07
CA THR A 302 -12.79 24.59 0.98
C THR A 302 -12.69 26.11 1.10
N ALA A 303 -12.24 26.60 2.24
CA ALA A 303 -11.87 27.99 2.40
C ALA A 303 -10.59 28.22 1.60
N ALA A 304 -10.72 28.90 0.45
CA ALA A 304 -9.60 29.52 -0.21
C ALA A 304 -9.13 30.71 0.64
N SER A 305 -7.86 30.71 1.03
CA SER A 305 -7.14 31.88 1.52
C SER A 305 -5.76 31.91 0.87
#